data_AF-A0A2T4WXK8-F1
#
_entry.id   AF-A0A2T4WXK8-F1
#
_cell.length_a   1.000
_cell.length_b   1.000
_cell.length_c   1.000
_cell.angle_alpha   90.00
_cell.angle_beta   90.00
_cell.angle_gamma   90.00
#
_symmetry.space_group_name_H-M   'P 1'
#
loop_
_entity.id
_entity.type
_entity.pdbx_description
1 polymer ?
#
loop_
_entity_poly.entity_id
_entity_poly.type
_entity_poly.pdbx_seq_one_letter_code
_entity_poly.pdbx_strand_id
1 'polypeptide(L)'
;MATRTKLTPFARFFIFLIIFLPLAYFGAAYYRGEDPIATIKDLVGGQSTTGPASNKDTYDPQEEINRLKKENQALRQQVKELQSTLEAQENKDTSRQKWGN
;
A
#
# COMPACT_ATOMS: atom_id res chain seq x y z
N MET A 1 36.49 31.85 -17.19
CA MET A 1 37.34 30.94 -16.38
C MET A 1 36.43 30.04 -15.57
N ALA A 2 36.51 28.71 -15.74
CA ALA A 2 35.68 27.78 -14.98
C ALA A 2 36.26 27.58 -13.58
N THR A 3 35.64 28.17 -12.57
CA THR A 3 36.03 27.99 -11.17
C THR A 3 35.66 26.57 -10.74
N ARG A 4 36.66 25.71 -10.48
CA ARG A 4 36.41 24.39 -9.89
C ARG A 4 35.92 24.57 -8.45
N THR A 5 34.65 24.28 -8.20
CA THR A 5 34.08 24.31 -6.85
C THR A 5 34.77 23.26 -6.00
N LYS A 6 35.66 23.68 -5.10
CA LYS A 6 36.30 22.77 -4.15
C LYS A 6 35.29 22.44 -3.06
N LEU A 7 34.80 21.21 -3.03
CA LEU A 7 33.97 20.69 -1.95
C LEU A 7 34.76 20.73 -0.64
N THR A 8 34.24 21.46 0.34
CA THR A 8 34.78 21.49 1.70
C THR A 8 34.55 20.13 2.36
N PRO A 9 35.40 19.70 3.31
CA PRO A 9 35.17 18.46 4.05
C PRO A 9 33.81 18.44 4.77
N PHE A 10 33.34 19.60 5.23
CA PHE A 10 31.99 19.76 5.77
C PHE A 10 30.89 19.46 4.73
N ALA A 11 31.03 19.98 3.50
CA ALA A 11 30.07 19.69 2.43
C ALA A 11 30.07 18.19 2.06
N ARG A 12 31.23 17.52 2.09
CA ARG A 12 31.31 16.06 1.88
C ARG A 12 30.58 15.28 2.97
N PHE A 13 30.73 15.68 4.24
CA PHE A 13 29.99 15.09 5.36
C PHE A 13 28.48 15.32 5.22
N PHE A 14 28.06 16.51 4.82
CA PHE A 14 26.65 16.84 4.66
C PHE A 14 26.00 16.01 3.54
N ILE A 15 26.68 15.83 2.41
CA ILE A 15 26.23 14.97 1.31
C ILE A 15 26.10 13.51 1.79
N PHE A 16 27.08 13.01 2.56
CA PHE A 16 26.97 11.68 3.17
C PHE A 16 25.75 11.59 4.08
N LEU A 17 25.51 12.59 4.92
CA LEU A 17 24.42 12.60 5.87
C LEU A 17 23.05 12.59 5.19
N ILE A 18 22.87 13.34 4.09
CA ILE A 18 21.62 13.34 3.30
C ILE A 18 21.27 11.95 2.77
N ILE A 19 22.28 11.13 2.43
CA ILE A 19 22.07 9.78 1.91
C ILE A 19 21.97 8.76 3.07
N PHE A 20 22.78 8.94 4.11
CA PHE A 20 22.89 8.01 5.23
C PHE A 20 21.68 8.08 6.16
N LEU A 21 21.12 9.27 6.42
CA LEU A 21 19.93 9.44 7.26
C LEU A 21 18.73 8.63 6.77
N PRO A 22 18.29 8.73 5.50
CA PRO A 22 17.17 7.93 5.02
C PRO A 22 17.50 6.45 5.12
N LEU A 23 18.69 6.00 4.69
CA LEU A 23 19.11 4.60 4.81
C LEU A 23 19.04 4.08 6.25
N ALA A 24 19.52 4.85 7.23
CA ALA A 24 19.46 4.49 8.63
C ALA A 24 18.02 4.42 9.16
N TYR A 25 17.14 5.32 8.70
CA TYR A 25 15.71 5.29 9.01
C TYR A 25 15.05 4.02 8.45
N PHE A 26 15.29 3.69 7.18
CA PHE A 26 14.81 2.46 6.56
C PHE A 26 15.32 1.21 7.31
N GLY A 27 16.61 1.19 7.69
CA GLY A 27 17.20 0.08 8.45
C GLY A 27 16.60 -0.07 9.85
N ALA A 28 16.37 1.03 10.56
CA ALA A 28 15.74 1.01 11.88
C ALA A 28 14.27 0.54 11.82
N ALA A 29 13.52 0.97 10.80
CA ALA A 29 12.15 0.52 10.56
C ALA A 29 12.10 -0.98 10.24
N TYR A 30 13.02 -1.46 9.38
CA TYR A 30 13.13 -2.88 9.05
C TYR A 30 13.43 -3.75 10.28
N TYR A 31 14.30 -3.30 11.19
CA TYR A 31 14.59 -4.02 12.42
C TYR A 31 13.38 -4.12 13.37
N ARG A 32 12.48 -3.14 13.32
CA ARG A 32 11.25 -3.11 14.13
C ARG A 32 10.06 -3.80 13.45
N GLY A 33 10.21 -4.22 12.19
CA GLY A 33 9.12 -4.78 11.39
C GLY A 33 8.08 -3.75 10.93
N GLU A 34 8.40 -2.46 11.02
CA GLU A 34 7.54 -1.36 10.55
C GLU A 34 7.83 -1.04 9.08
N ASP A 35 6.82 -0.62 8.32
CA ASP A 35 6.94 -0.28 6.90
C ASP A 35 7.24 1.22 6.71
N PRO A 36 8.50 1.63 6.47
CA PRO A 36 8.90 3.05 6.44
C PRO A 36 8.27 3.82 5.28
N ILE A 37 7.89 3.13 4.19
CA ILE A 37 7.23 3.72 3.03
C ILE A 37 5.80 4.14 3.39
N ALA A 38 5.11 3.39 4.25
CA ALA A 38 3.77 3.74 4.72
C ALA A 38 3.81 5.03 5.56
N THR A 39 4.76 5.13 6.49
CA THR A 39 4.95 6.32 7.34
C THR A 39 5.26 7.56 6.51
N ILE A 40 6.10 7.45 5.47
CA ILE A 40 6.42 8.58 4.57
C ILE A 40 5.20 8.98 3.75
N LYS A 41 4.39 8.02 3.29
CA LYS A 41 3.16 8.27 2.54
C LYS A 41 2.13 9.03 3.39
N ASP A 42 2.00 8.68 4.67
CA ASP A 42 1.13 9.40 5.60
C ASP A 42 1.65 10.81 5.91
N LEU A 43 2.98 10.96 6.03
CA LEU A 43 3.64 12.26 6.28
C LEU A 43 3.51 13.22 5.08
N VAL A 44 3.67 12.70 3.86
CA VAL A 44 3.57 13.48 2.60
C VAL A 44 2.11 13.71 2.19
N GLY A 45 1.20 12.81 2.57
CA GLY A 45 -0.24 12.90 2.34
C GLY A 45 -0.98 13.93 3.20
N GLY A 46 -0.31 14.57 4.17
CA GLY A 46 -0.86 15.71 4.91
C GLY A 46 -1.52 15.38 6.26
N GLN A 47 -1.35 14.18 6.82
CA GLN A 47 -1.74 13.91 8.21
C GLN A 47 -0.54 14.24 9.12
N SER A 48 -0.42 15.51 9.53
CA SER A 48 0.63 15.96 10.45
C SER A 48 0.33 15.48 11.88
N THR A 49 0.87 14.31 12.26
CA THR A 49 1.02 13.95 13.68
C THR A 49 2.44 14.25 14.12
N THR A 50 2.67 15.47 14.57
CA THR A 50 3.90 15.92 15.24
C THR A 50 4.00 15.34 16.65
N GLY A 51 5.06 14.58 16.95
CA GLY A 51 5.54 14.30 18.32
C GLY A 51 4.75 13.25 19.11
N PRO A 52 5.28 12.73 20.24
CA PRO A 52 5.03 11.37 20.71
C PRO A 52 3.64 11.22 21.33
N ALA A 53 2.66 10.83 20.52
CA ALA A 53 1.40 10.29 20.99
C ALA A 53 1.58 8.80 21.25
N SER A 54 1.90 8.47 22.50
CA SER A 54 1.51 7.18 23.05
C SER A 54 -0.01 7.04 22.93
N ASN A 55 -0.44 5.93 22.34
CA ASN A 55 -1.79 5.35 22.25
C ASN A 55 -2.59 5.54 20.95
N LYS A 56 -3.01 4.37 20.45
CA LYS A 56 -4.08 4.03 19.51
C LYS A 56 -3.81 4.23 18.03
N ASP A 57 -3.01 3.33 17.48
CA ASP A 57 -3.53 2.15 16.77
C ASP A 57 -2.29 1.38 16.32
N THR A 58 -1.89 0.39 17.12
CA THR A 58 -0.87 -0.56 16.69
C THR A 58 -1.44 -1.23 15.45
N TYR A 59 -0.95 -0.84 14.28
CA TYR A 59 -1.24 -1.51 13.03
C TYR A 59 -0.87 -2.98 13.21
N ASP A 60 -1.88 -3.82 13.42
CA ASP A 60 -1.70 -5.25 13.51
C ASP A 60 -1.82 -5.81 12.09
N PRO A 61 -0.69 -6.16 11.43
CA PRO A 61 -0.74 -6.73 10.10
C PRO A 61 -1.58 -8.02 10.05
N GLN A 62 -1.76 -8.72 11.17
CA GLN A 62 -2.60 -9.92 11.20
C GLN A 62 -4.10 -9.59 11.14
N GLU A 63 -4.53 -8.49 11.76
CA GLU A 63 -5.92 -8.04 11.70
C GLU A 63 -6.28 -7.57 10.29
N GLU A 64 -5.38 -6.83 9.64
CA GLU A 64 -5.57 -6.36 8.26
C GLU A 64 -5.54 -7.53 7.25
N ILE A 65 -4.65 -8.52 7.42
CA ILE A 65 -4.65 -9.74 6.60
C ILE A 65 -5.97 -10.51 6.76
N ASN A 66 -6.48 -10.64 7.98
CA ASN A 66 -7.73 -11.34 8.25
C ASN A 66 -8.94 -10.60 7.63
N ARG A 67 -8.94 -9.27 7.69
CA ARG A 67 -9.94 -8.42 7.04
C ARG A 67 -9.89 -8.56 5.52
N LEU A 68 -8.72 -8.39 4.91
CA LEU A 68 -8.51 -8.53 3.46
C LEU A 68 -8.89 -9.92 2.96
N LYS A 69 -8.65 -10.97 3.75
CA LYS A 69 -9.03 -12.35 3.41
C LYS A 69 -10.55 -12.53 3.40
N LYS A 70 -11.26 -11.97 4.39
CA LYS A 70 -12.73 -11.98 4.42
C LYS A 70 -13.32 -11.21 3.25
N GLU A 71 -12.76 -10.03 2.93
CA GLU A 71 -13.21 -9.21 1.81
C GLU A 71 -12.98 -9.91 0.47
N ASN A 72 -11.82 -10.53 0.26
CA ASN A 72 -11.55 -11.35 -0.92
C ASN A 72 -12.52 -12.52 -1.07
N GLN A 73 -12.87 -13.17 0.04
CA GLN A 73 -13.82 -14.28 0.02
C GLN A 73 -15.23 -13.79 -0.35
N ALA A 74 -15.68 -12.67 0.22
CA ALA A 74 -16.97 -12.06 -0.09
C ALA A 74 -17.05 -11.62 -1.56
N LEU A 75 -16.01 -10.97 -2.08
CA LEU A 75 -15.92 -10.58 -3.49
C LEU A 75 -15.96 -11.78 -4.42
N ARG A 76 -15.25 -12.88 -4.09
CA ARG A 76 -15.29 -14.13 -4.87
C ARG A 76 -16.69 -14.76 -4.89
N GLN A 77 -17.43 -14.68 -3.78
CA GLN A 77 -18.81 -15.16 -3.72
C GLN A 77 -19.72 -14.32 -4.61
N GLN A 78 -19.61 -12.99 -4.57
CA GLN A 78 -20.39 -12.11 -5.43
C GLN A 78 -20.08 -12.34 -6.92
N VAL A 79 -18.82 -12.52 -7.29
CA VAL A 79 -18.43 -12.87 -8.67
C VAL A 79 -19.07 -14.18 -9.11
N LYS A 80 -19.05 -15.19 -8.24
CA LYS A 80 -19.66 -16.49 -8.53
C LYS A 80 -21.18 -16.41 -8.69
N GLU A 81 -21.84 -15.65 -7.82
CA GLU A 81 -23.29 -15.43 -7.90
C GLU A 81 -23.65 -14.70 -9.19
N LEU A 82 -22.96 -13.60 -9.49
CA LEU A 82 -23.16 -12.84 -10.72
C LEU A 82 -22.94 -13.71 -11.96
N GLN A 83 -21.88 -14.52 -12.00
CA GLN A 83 -21.66 -15.49 -13.08
C GLN A 83 -22.83 -16.47 -13.22
N SER A 84 -23.31 -17.05 -12.12
CA SER A 84 -24.45 -17.97 -12.16
C SER A 84 -25.75 -17.29 -12.65
N THR A 85 -25.95 -16.02 -12.31
CA THR A 85 -27.11 -15.26 -12.80
C THR A 85 -27.01 -14.95 -14.29
N LEU A 86 -25.81 -14.64 -14.79
CA LEU A 86 -25.56 -14.43 -16.21
C LEU A 86 -25.76 -15.73 -16.99
N GLU A 87 -25.23 -16.86 -16.51
CA GLU A 87 -25.44 -18.17 -17.13
C GLU A 87 -26.92 -18.57 -17.14
N ALA A 88 -27.67 -18.25 -16.08
CA ALA A 88 -29.11 -18.50 -16.03
C ALA A 88 -29.90 -17.60 -16.98
N GLN A 89 -29.46 -16.36 -17.20
CA GLN A 89 -30.04 -15.46 -18.20
C GLN A 89 -29.72 -15.92 -19.62
N GLU A 90 -28.45 -16.23 -19.91
CA GLU A 90 -28.02 -16.75 -21.21
C GLU A 90 -28.75 -18.06 -21.58
N ASN A 91 -28.90 -18.98 -20.62
CA ASN A 91 -29.68 -20.21 -20.83
C ASN A 91 -31.17 -19.93 -21.08
N LYS A 92 -31.76 -18.91 -20.43
CA LYS A 92 -33.17 -18.51 -20.69
C LYS A 92 -33.33 -17.88 -22.07
N ASP A 93 -32.38 -17.08 -22.51
CA ASP A 93 -32.40 -16.42 -23.81
C ASP A 93 -32.20 -17.42 -24.96
N THR A 94 -31.25 -18.34 -24.82
CA THR A 94 -31.07 -19.47 -25.77
C THR A 94 -32.27 -20.41 -25.79
N SER A 95 -32.90 -20.68 -24.63
CA SER A 95 -34.13 -21.46 -24.55
C SER A 95 -35.29 -20.78 -25.28
N ARG A 96 -35.44 -19.46 -25.13
CA ARG A 96 -36.46 -18.68 -25.87
C ARG A 96 -36.25 -18.73 -27.39
N GLN A 97 -35.01 -18.68 -27.86
CA GLN A 97 -34.69 -18.78 -29.29
C GLN A 97 -35.01 -20.18 -29.86
N LYS A 98 -34.83 -21.25 -29.08
CA LYS A 98 -35.06 -22.64 -29.53
C LYS A 98 -36.54 -22.98 -29.81
N TRP A 99 -37.47 -22.33 -29.11
CA TRP A 99 -38.92 -22.57 -29.27
C TRP A 99 -39.64 -21.46 -30.06
N GLY A 100 -38.89 -20.49 -30.62
CA GLY A 100 -39.42 -19.28 -31.26
C GLY A 100 -39.38 -19.26 -32.79
N ASN A 101 -39.16 -20.39 -33.46
CA ASN A 101 -39.21 -20.55 -34.92
C ASN A 101 -40.24 -21.59 -35.34
#